data_AF-A0A800CJ39-F1
#
_entry.id   AF-A0A800CJ39-F1
#
_cell.length_a   1.000
_cell.length_b   1.000
_cell.length_c   1.000
_cell.angle_alpha   90.00
_cell.angle_beta   90.00
_cell.angle_gamma   90.00
#
_symmetry.space_group_name_H-M   'P 1'
#
loop_
_entity.id
_entity.type
_entity.pdbx_description
1 polymer ?
#
loop_
_entity_poly.entity_id
_entity_poly.type
_entity_poly.pdbx_seq_one_letter_code
_entity_poly.pdbx_strand_id
1 'polypeptide(L)'
;MSYLTQTDAPSVVSLDSVSAIRDEMAHLFLVAYTELDKPHPGYVTYHGRFLVDAADCYDELRGIFEKYSFTPLIREGGDGRIALIGDPIVHNPPQSDWRINAALFVVTILATLATGAFYNAETLDQAWQIWRGWPFALSIMLILGAHEMGHYIMARYHKVPVTLPYFIPLPIISPIGTLGAVIRMKGPVKNKRALHDIGVAGPLAGLVFAVPILLYGLYTSEVGPITSGGLLEGNSIFYAASKIMVFGRFLPDGSQDVYLNQVAWAGWVGLLITSLNLLPVGQLDGGHVTFTLFGKR
;
A
#
# COMPACT_ATOMS: atom_id res chain seq x y z
N MET A 1 0.80 10.17 -27.81
CA MET A 1 0.76 9.56 -29.15
C MET A 1 1.76 8.41 -29.16
N SER A 2 1.32 7.18 -29.48
CA SER A 2 2.11 5.95 -29.76
C SER A 2 3.10 5.51 -28.67
N TYR A 3 2.99 4.36 -28.02
CA TYR A 3 2.85 3.02 -28.59
C TYR A 3 2.07 2.11 -27.62
N LEU A 4 0.83 1.78 -27.96
CA LEU A 4 0.24 0.51 -27.56
C LEU A 4 0.61 -0.46 -28.67
N THR A 5 1.53 -1.38 -28.38
CA THR A 5 1.72 -2.57 -29.19
C THR A 5 0.42 -3.36 -29.14
N GLN A 6 -0.37 -3.18 -30.19
CA GLN A 6 -1.52 -3.99 -30.56
C GLN A 6 -1.01 -5.43 -30.67
N THR A 7 -1.15 -6.18 -29.58
CA THR A 7 -1.05 -7.63 -29.59
C THR A 7 -2.42 -8.12 -30.06
N ASP A 8 -2.41 -8.96 -31.09
CA ASP A 8 -3.58 -9.43 -31.80
C ASP A 8 -4.75 -9.77 -30.87
N ALA A 9 -5.85 -9.02 -31.00
CA ALA A 9 -7.10 -9.38 -30.36
C ALA A 9 -7.54 -10.75 -30.91
N PRO A 10 -7.81 -11.77 -30.08
CA PRO A 10 -8.45 -12.98 -30.56
C PRO A 10 -9.82 -12.57 -31.10
N SER A 11 -9.95 -12.56 -32.42
CA SER A 11 -11.03 -11.89 -33.15
C SER A 11 -12.35 -12.67 -33.19
N VAL A 12 -12.47 -13.78 -32.47
CA VAL A 12 -13.73 -14.51 -32.32
C VAL A 12 -13.76 -15.17 -30.94
N VAL A 13 -14.72 -14.79 -30.10
CA VAL A 13 -15.05 -15.57 -28.90
C VAL A 13 -15.54 -16.95 -29.35
N SER A 14 -14.83 -18.01 -28.97
CA SER A 14 -15.28 -19.38 -29.24
C SER A 14 -16.58 -19.68 -28.50
N LEU A 15 -17.66 -19.97 -29.23
CA LEU A 15 -18.96 -20.34 -28.66
C LEU A 15 -18.87 -21.61 -27.80
N ASP A 16 -17.96 -22.51 -28.13
CA ASP A 16 -17.71 -23.73 -27.35
C ASP A 16 -17.15 -23.36 -25.97
N SER A 17 -16.18 -22.44 -25.90
CA SER A 17 -15.64 -21.94 -24.64
C SER A 17 -16.72 -21.23 -23.80
N VAL A 18 -17.60 -20.46 -24.44
CA VAL A 18 -18.72 -19.78 -23.76
C VAL A 18 -19.68 -20.79 -23.14
N SER A 19 -20.04 -21.83 -23.90
CA SER A 19 -20.93 -22.88 -23.41
C SER A 19 -20.28 -23.70 -22.28
N ALA A 20 -19.00 -24.02 -22.39
CA ALA A 20 -18.27 -24.79 -21.39
C ALA A 20 -18.10 -24.01 -20.07
N ILE A 21 -17.77 -22.71 -20.14
CA ILE A 21 -17.72 -21.84 -18.96
C ILE A 21 -19.10 -21.76 -18.30
N ARG A 22 -20.17 -21.63 -19.09
CA ARG A 22 -21.56 -21.60 -18.57
C ARG A 22 -21.91 -22.87 -17.81
N ASP A 23 -21.56 -24.02 -18.37
CA ASP A 23 -21.90 -25.31 -17.79
C ASP A 23 -21.04 -25.61 -16.54
N GLU A 24 -19.74 -25.27 -16.56
CA GLU A 24 -18.87 -25.40 -15.38
C GLU A 24 -19.23 -24.43 -14.24
N MET A 25 -19.75 -23.22 -14.54
CA MET A 25 -20.11 -22.26 -13.48
C MET A 25 -21.55 -22.42 -12.95
N ALA A 26 -22.34 -23.34 -13.50
CA ALA A 26 -23.78 -23.43 -13.25
C ALA A 26 -24.14 -23.68 -11.77
N HIS A 27 -23.24 -24.28 -10.98
CA HIS A 27 -23.43 -24.47 -9.53
C HIS A 27 -23.10 -23.24 -8.70
N LEU A 28 -22.41 -22.25 -9.28
CA LEU A 28 -22.01 -21.00 -8.61
C LEU A 28 -22.91 -19.83 -9.04
N PHE A 29 -23.27 -19.78 -10.32
CA PHE A 29 -23.92 -18.63 -10.94
C PHE A 29 -25.02 -19.08 -11.92
N LEU A 30 -26.25 -18.62 -11.67
CA LEU A 30 -27.38 -18.87 -12.54
C LEU A 30 -27.42 -17.83 -13.66
N VAL A 31 -27.02 -18.24 -14.86
CA VAL A 31 -27.05 -17.41 -16.07
C VAL A 31 -28.47 -17.27 -16.59
N ALA A 32 -28.93 -16.03 -16.76
CA ALA A 32 -30.20 -15.71 -17.41
C ALA A 32 -30.04 -15.51 -18.92
N TYR A 33 -29.02 -14.76 -19.34
CA TYR A 33 -28.64 -14.59 -20.74
C TYR A 33 -27.16 -14.23 -20.87
N THR A 34 -26.63 -14.37 -22.09
CA THR A 34 -25.22 -14.12 -22.39
C THR A 34 -25.12 -13.11 -23.53
N GLU A 35 -24.29 -12.10 -23.36
CA GLU A 35 -23.93 -11.15 -24.40
C GLU A 35 -22.49 -11.39 -24.85
N LEU A 36 -22.27 -11.38 -26.15
CA LEU A 36 -20.94 -11.47 -26.76
C LEU A 36 -20.52 -10.10 -27.24
N ASP A 37 -19.21 -9.84 -27.25
CA ASP A 37 -18.59 -8.62 -27.79
C ASP A 37 -19.05 -7.31 -27.13
N LYS A 38 -19.53 -7.41 -25.87
CA LYS A 38 -19.86 -6.27 -25.02
C LYS A 38 -19.09 -6.37 -23.69
N PRO A 39 -18.46 -5.30 -23.19
CA PRO A 39 -18.47 -3.92 -23.71
C PRO A 39 -17.52 -3.65 -24.91
N HIS A 40 -16.58 -4.55 -25.20
CA HIS A 40 -15.70 -4.48 -26.37
C HIS A 40 -15.68 -5.83 -27.10
N PRO A 41 -15.27 -5.88 -28.38
CA PRO A 41 -15.08 -7.13 -29.11
C PRO A 41 -14.13 -8.09 -28.36
N GLY A 42 -14.49 -9.37 -28.29
CA GLY A 42 -13.74 -10.40 -27.55
C GLY A 42 -14.18 -10.60 -26.09
N TYR A 43 -15.06 -9.75 -25.55
CA TYR A 43 -15.59 -9.91 -24.19
C TYR A 43 -16.83 -10.83 -24.17
N VAL A 44 -17.01 -11.55 -23.07
CA VAL A 44 -18.19 -12.37 -22.82
C VAL A 44 -18.86 -11.91 -21.54
N THR A 45 -20.12 -11.49 -21.61
CA THR A 45 -20.85 -11.06 -20.41
C THR A 45 -22.01 -12.00 -20.11
N TYR A 46 -21.97 -12.66 -18.94
CA TYR A 46 -23.05 -13.48 -18.43
C TYR A 46 -23.88 -12.69 -17.43
N HIS A 47 -25.15 -12.47 -17.73
CA HIS A 47 -26.08 -11.77 -16.85
C HIS A 47 -26.88 -12.78 -16.04
N GLY A 48 -26.96 -12.59 -14.73
CA GLY A 48 -27.55 -13.59 -13.85
C GLY A 48 -27.53 -13.23 -12.37
N ARG A 49 -27.55 -14.27 -11.53
CA ARG A 49 -27.43 -14.14 -10.07
C ARG A 49 -26.55 -15.24 -9.50
N PHE A 50 -25.79 -14.93 -8.46
CA PHE A 50 -25.07 -15.96 -7.72
C PHE A 50 -26.04 -16.83 -6.92
N LEU A 51 -25.72 -18.13 -6.84
CA LEU A 51 -26.43 -19.10 -6.01
C LEU A 51 -25.83 -19.17 -4.59
N VAL A 52 -24.58 -18.73 -4.44
CA VAL A 52 -23.78 -18.67 -3.21
C VAL A 52 -23.24 -17.25 -3.03
N ASP A 53 -22.65 -16.93 -1.89
CA ASP A 53 -22.02 -15.61 -1.72
C ASP A 53 -20.89 -15.45 -2.74
N ALA A 54 -20.92 -14.35 -3.51
CA ALA A 54 -19.96 -14.06 -4.57
C ALA A 54 -18.51 -14.05 -4.04
N ALA A 55 -18.30 -13.65 -2.78
CA ALA A 55 -16.98 -13.62 -2.17
C ALA A 55 -16.41 -15.02 -1.90
N ASP A 56 -17.27 -16.01 -1.64
CA ASP A 56 -16.88 -17.38 -1.32
C ASP A 56 -16.59 -18.20 -2.58
N CYS A 57 -17.32 -17.95 -3.68
CA CYS A 57 -17.14 -18.69 -4.94
C CYS A 57 -16.17 -18.05 -5.95
N TYR A 58 -15.65 -16.84 -5.68
CA TYR A 58 -14.83 -16.09 -6.65
C TYR A 58 -13.56 -16.85 -7.10
N ASP A 59 -12.87 -17.54 -6.19
CA ASP A 59 -11.65 -18.29 -6.54
C ASP A 59 -11.94 -19.44 -7.51
N GLU A 60 -13.04 -20.15 -7.28
CA GLU A 60 -13.48 -21.25 -8.12
C GLU A 60 -13.95 -20.74 -9.48
N LEU A 61 -14.74 -19.66 -9.49
CA LEU A 61 -15.18 -18.96 -10.70
C LEU A 61 -13.99 -18.46 -11.53
N ARG A 62 -12.98 -17.90 -10.86
CA ARG A 62 -11.71 -17.49 -11.48
C ARG A 62 -10.97 -18.67 -12.09
N GLY A 63 -10.87 -19.78 -11.37
CA GLY A 63 -10.26 -21.02 -11.89
C GLY A 63 -10.97 -21.53 -13.15
N ILE A 64 -12.30 -21.44 -13.23
CA ILE A 64 -13.08 -21.81 -14.41
C ILE A 64 -12.73 -20.90 -15.59
N PHE A 65 -12.80 -19.58 -15.41
CA PHE A 65 -12.54 -18.61 -16.49
C PHE A 65 -11.08 -18.65 -16.98
N GLU A 66 -10.12 -18.83 -16.08
CA GLU A 66 -8.69 -18.91 -16.43
C GLU A 66 -8.36 -20.13 -17.31
N LYS A 67 -9.06 -21.26 -17.16
CA LYS A 67 -8.91 -22.44 -18.06
C LYS A 67 -9.17 -22.10 -19.52
N TYR A 68 -10.04 -21.12 -19.77
CA TYR A 68 -10.47 -20.71 -21.10
C TYR A 68 -9.87 -19.36 -21.51
N SER A 69 -8.80 -18.90 -20.83
CA SER A 69 -8.09 -17.65 -21.09
C SER A 69 -8.93 -16.38 -20.87
N PHE A 70 -9.89 -16.42 -19.95
CA PHE A 70 -10.65 -15.24 -19.53
C PHE A 70 -10.34 -14.86 -18.08
N THR A 71 -10.44 -13.56 -17.76
CA THR A 71 -10.44 -13.07 -16.37
C THR A 71 -11.86 -12.62 -15.99
N PRO A 72 -12.48 -13.16 -14.92
CA PRO A 72 -13.82 -12.75 -14.53
C PRO A 72 -13.83 -11.44 -13.75
N LEU A 73 -14.62 -10.49 -14.24
CA LEU A 73 -14.93 -9.21 -13.60
C LEU A 73 -16.42 -9.20 -13.22
N ILE A 74 -16.73 -8.88 -11.97
CA ILE A 74 -18.11 -8.79 -11.49
C ILE A 74 -18.54 -7.32 -11.55
N ARG A 75 -19.70 -7.07 -12.16
CA ARG A 75 -20.30 -5.74 -12.25
C ARG A 75 -21.80 -5.83 -11.96
N GLU A 76 -22.37 -4.82 -11.31
CA GLU A 76 -23.83 -4.70 -11.24
C GLU A 76 -24.37 -4.20 -12.59
N GLY A 77 -25.29 -4.97 -13.18
CA GLY A 77 -26.03 -4.62 -14.38
C GLY A 77 -27.13 -3.61 -14.09
N GLY A 78 -27.44 -2.75 -15.06
CA GLY A 78 -28.49 -1.74 -14.95
C GLY A 78 -29.91 -2.30 -14.80
N ASP A 79 -30.09 -3.61 -14.99
CA ASP A 79 -31.33 -4.36 -14.84
C ASP A 79 -31.50 -4.98 -13.44
N GLY A 80 -30.58 -4.70 -12.50
CA GLY A 80 -30.57 -5.26 -11.15
C GLY A 80 -30.04 -6.70 -11.08
N ARG A 81 -29.49 -7.24 -12.18
CA ARG A 81 -28.79 -8.53 -12.21
C ARG A 81 -27.29 -8.30 -12.16
N ILE A 82 -26.55 -9.32 -11.77
CA ILE A 82 -25.09 -9.29 -11.78
C ILE A 82 -24.62 -9.62 -13.19
N ALA A 83 -23.75 -8.79 -13.74
CA ALA A 83 -23.05 -8.99 -15.00
C ALA A 83 -21.65 -9.53 -14.72
N LEU A 84 -21.38 -10.78 -15.10
CA LEU A 84 -20.08 -11.42 -15.02
C LEU A 84 -19.38 -11.29 -16.38
N ILE A 85 -18.37 -10.44 -16.45
CA ILE A 85 -17.63 -10.09 -17.67
C ILE A 85 -16.34 -10.92 -17.72
N GLY A 86 -16.20 -11.78 -18.72
CA GLY A 86 -14.94 -12.43 -19.09
C GLY A 86 -14.11 -11.53 -19.98
N ASP A 87 -13.02 -10.99 -19.42
CA ASP A 87 -12.01 -10.22 -20.14
C ASP A 87 -11.06 -11.20 -20.87
N PRO A 88 -10.88 -11.10 -22.21
CA PRO A 88 -9.99 -11.98 -22.98
C PRO A 88 -8.50 -11.79 -22.65
N ILE A 89 -8.15 -10.79 -21.84
CA ILE A 89 -6.79 -10.58 -21.36
C ILE A 89 -6.62 -11.35 -20.03
N VAL A 90 -5.79 -12.39 -20.05
CA VAL A 90 -5.29 -13.00 -18.81
C VAL A 90 -4.27 -12.05 -18.20
N HIS A 91 -4.71 -11.21 -17.28
CA HIS A 91 -3.80 -10.39 -16.48
C HIS A 91 -3.01 -11.29 -15.53
N ASN A 92 -1.90 -11.85 -16.01
CA ASN A 92 -0.89 -12.43 -15.14
C ASN A 92 0.01 -11.29 -14.64
N PRO A 93 -0.14 -10.81 -13.39
CA PRO A 93 0.80 -9.83 -12.87
C PRO A 93 2.19 -10.46 -12.89
N PRO A 94 3.22 -9.76 -13.40
CA PRO A 94 4.56 -10.31 -13.51
C PRO A 94 5.01 -10.89 -12.16
N GLN A 95 5.70 -12.04 -12.22
CA GLN A 95 6.29 -12.61 -11.01
C GLN A 95 7.24 -11.58 -10.41
N SER A 96 7.15 -11.40 -9.10
CA SER A 96 8.00 -10.42 -8.41
C SER A 96 9.36 -11.08 -8.23
N ASP A 97 10.37 -10.60 -8.97
CA ASP A 97 11.73 -11.08 -8.80
C ASP A 97 12.26 -10.65 -7.43
N TRP A 98 12.41 -11.60 -6.52
CA TRP A 98 12.90 -11.35 -5.16
C TRP A 98 14.25 -10.61 -5.13
N ARG A 99 15.08 -10.79 -6.17
CA ARG A 99 16.35 -10.10 -6.35
C ARG A 99 16.18 -8.59 -6.50
N ILE A 100 15.14 -8.15 -7.22
CA ILE A 100 14.83 -6.73 -7.39
C ILE A 100 14.39 -6.15 -6.05
N ASN A 101 13.53 -6.86 -5.31
CA ASN A 101 13.08 -6.41 -3.99
C ASN A 101 14.25 -6.30 -3.01
N ALA A 102 15.14 -7.29 -3.00
CA ALA A 102 16.34 -7.29 -2.17
C ALA A 102 17.31 -6.16 -2.55
N ALA A 103 17.56 -5.95 -3.84
CA ALA A 103 18.41 -4.86 -4.31
C ALA A 103 17.82 -3.49 -3.92
N LEU A 104 16.53 -3.28 -4.16
CA LEU A 104 15.82 -2.05 -3.79
C LEU A 104 15.83 -1.82 -2.27
N PHE A 105 15.65 -2.87 -1.47
CA PHE A 105 15.76 -2.78 -0.01
C PHE A 105 17.15 -2.35 0.43
N VAL A 106 18.21 -2.95 -0.12
CA VAL A 106 19.60 -2.57 0.18
C VAL A 106 19.87 -1.12 -0.24
N VAL A 107 19.44 -0.70 -1.44
CA VAL A 107 19.61 0.69 -1.89
C VAL A 107 18.84 1.65 -0.98
N THR A 108 17.67 1.26 -0.48
CA THR A 108 16.88 2.06 0.46
C THR A 108 17.56 2.19 1.82
N ILE A 109 18.20 1.12 2.32
CA ILE A 109 19.03 1.21 3.53
C ILE A 109 20.20 2.17 3.31
N LEU A 110 20.91 2.07 2.18
CA LEU A 110 22.03 2.97 1.88
C LEU A 110 21.57 4.43 1.75
N ALA A 111 20.41 4.66 1.12
CA ALA A 111 19.81 5.99 0.98
C ALA A 111 19.41 6.58 2.33
N THR A 112 18.74 5.80 3.19
CA THR A 112 18.35 6.24 4.54
C THR A 112 19.55 6.45 5.45
N LEU A 113 20.59 5.62 5.37
CA LEU A 113 21.87 5.83 6.05
C LEU A 113 22.52 7.15 5.63
N ALA A 114 22.58 7.43 4.32
CA ALA A 114 23.13 8.67 3.80
C ALA A 114 22.33 9.90 4.29
N THR A 115 21.00 9.83 4.24
CA THR A 115 20.13 10.90 4.77
C THR A 115 20.34 11.11 6.27
N GLY A 116 20.38 10.04 7.06
CA GLY A 116 20.62 10.13 8.51
C GLY A 116 21.99 10.71 8.86
N ALA A 117 23.03 10.36 8.10
CA ALA A 117 24.36 10.92 8.26
C ALA A 117 24.39 12.40 7.89
N PHE A 118 23.72 12.80 6.81
CA PHE A 118 23.61 14.20 6.38
C PHE A 118 22.96 15.08 7.44
N TYR A 119 21.89 14.62 8.11
CA TYR A 119 21.22 15.39 9.16
C TYR A 119 22.05 15.65 10.41
N ASN A 120 23.06 14.81 10.67
CA ASN A 120 23.93 14.90 11.84
C ASN A 120 25.36 15.33 11.45
N ALA A 121 25.56 15.82 10.23
CA ALA A 121 26.85 16.24 9.73
C ALA A 121 27.01 17.75 9.91
N GLU A 122 28.07 18.15 10.63
CA GLU A 122 28.50 19.54 10.70
C GLU A 122 29.46 19.91 9.55
N THR A 123 30.09 18.90 8.94
CA THR A 123 31.04 19.05 7.83
C THR A 123 30.73 18.10 6.68
N LEU A 124 31.19 18.43 5.47
CA LEU A 124 31.02 17.57 4.30
C LEU A 124 31.69 16.19 4.49
N ASP A 125 32.83 16.13 5.17
CA ASP A 125 33.52 14.86 5.46
C ASP A 125 32.70 13.96 6.38
N GLN A 126 31.97 14.55 7.33
CA GLN A 126 31.05 13.82 8.20
C GLN A 126 29.82 13.31 7.43
N ALA A 127 29.33 14.08 6.45
CA ALA A 127 28.18 13.67 5.63
C ALA A 127 28.49 12.43 4.77
N TRP A 128 29.75 12.26 4.34
CA TRP A 128 30.19 11.05 3.62
C TRP A 128 30.31 9.80 4.51
N GLN A 129 30.32 9.97 5.83
CA GLN A 129 30.35 8.86 6.79
C GLN A 129 28.94 8.30 7.01
N ILE A 130 28.37 7.68 5.98
CA ILE A 130 26.98 7.18 5.95
C ILE A 130 26.63 6.25 7.12
N TRP A 131 27.62 5.57 7.71
CA TRP A 131 27.42 4.70 8.88
C TRP A 131 26.91 5.47 10.12
N ARG A 132 27.16 6.78 10.22
CA ARG A 132 26.64 7.63 11.32
C ARG A 132 25.13 7.81 11.27
N GLY A 133 24.49 7.50 10.14
CA GLY A 133 23.04 7.53 9.98
C GLY A 133 22.31 6.26 10.46
N TRP A 134 23.01 5.30 11.07
CA TRP A 134 22.41 4.02 11.47
C TRP A 134 21.21 4.16 12.42
N PRO A 135 21.15 5.08 13.41
CA PRO A 135 19.99 5.21 14.28
C PRO A 135 18.75 5.64 13.49
N PHE A 136 18.89 6.60 12.56
CA PHE A 136 17.81 7.03 11.68
C PHE A 136 17.36 5.88 10.76
N ALA A 137 18.30 5.27 10.03
CA ALA A 137 18.01 4.22 9.06
C ALA A 137 17.32 3.02 9.71
N LEU A 138 17.82 2.54 10.85
CA LEU A 138 17.20 1.43 11.57
C LEU A 138 15.78 1.78 12.01
N SER A 139 15.58 2.97 12.56
CA SER A 139 14.29 3.43 13.07
C SER A 139 13.26 3.55 11.95
N ILE A 140 13.58 4.24 10.86
CA ILE A 140 12.64 4.46 9.75
C ILE A 140 12.36 3.17 8.98
N MET A 141 13.37 2.32 8.77
CA MET A 141 13.17 1.03 8.10
C MET A 141 12.32 0.08 8.93
N LEU A 142 12.41 0.14 10.27
CA LEU A 142 11.55 -0.64 11.14
C LEU A 142 10.09 -0.16 11.06
N ILE A 143 9.85 1.15 11.07
CA ILE A 143 8.50 1.73 10.97
C ILE A 143 7.86 1.40 9.61
N LEU A 144 8.55 1.71 8.51
CA LEU A 144 8.04 1.50 7.15
C LEU A 144 7.94 0.01 6.83
N GLY A 145 8.93 -0.78 7.26
CA GLY A 145 8.92 -2.22 7.09
C GLY A 145 7.77 -2.86 7.83
N ALA A 146 7.51 -2.46 9.08
CA ALA A 146 6.37 -2.95 9.84
C ALA A 146 5.04 -2.53 9.20
N HIS A 147 4.94 -1.31 8.70
CA HIS A 147 3.76 -0.81 7.99
C HIS A 147 3.41 -1.69 6.78
N GLU A 148 4.35 -1.87 5.85
CA GLU A 148 4.09 -2.74 4.69
C GLU A 148 3.89 -4.20 5.11
N MET A 149 4.63 -4.69 6.11
CA MET A 149 4.44 -6.05 6.58
C MET A 149 3.04 -6.26 7.19
N GLY A 150 2.45 -5.23 7.80
CA GLY A 150 1.06 -5.24 8.26
C GLY A 150 0.09 -5.49 7.10
N HIS A 151 0.22 -4.74 6.01
CA HIS A 151 -0.55 -4.97 4.79
C HIS A 151 -0.31 -6.37 4.21
N TYR A 152 0.95 -6.80 4.13
CA TYR A 152 1.32 -8.11 3.59
C TYR A 152 0.69 -9.25 4.39
N ILE A 153 0.87 -9.26 5.71
CA ILE A 153 0.35 -10.30 6.61
C ILE A 153 -1.17 -10.35 6.52
N MET A 154 -1.84 -9.19 6.58
CA MET A 154 -3.30 -9.15 6.53
C MET A 154 -3.84 -9.60 5.16
N ALA A 155 -3.19 -9.21 4.07
CA ALA A 155 -3.54 -9.68 2.74
C ALA A 155 -3.38 -11.20 2.60
N ARG A 156 -2.29 -11.77 3.13
CA ARG A 156 -2.06 -13.22 3.16
C ARG A 156 -3.09 -13.94 4.03
N TYR A 157 -3.46 -13.37 5.17
CA TYR A 157 -4.52 -13.89 6.04
C TYR A 157 -5.87 -13.98 5.30
N HIS A 158 -6.22 -12.95 4.52
CA HIS A 158 -7.42 -12.95 3.66
C HIS A 158 -7.25 -13.69 2.32
N LYS A 159 -6.15 -14.43 2.12
CA LYS A 159 -5.85 -15.16 0.88
C LYS A 159 -5.83 -14.27 -0.37
N VAL A 160 -5.50 -12.98 -0.21
CA VAL A 160 -5.33 -12.05 -1.32
C VAL A 160 -3.90 -12.21 -1.86
N PRO A 161 -3.71 -12.47 -3.16
CA PRO A 161 -2.38 -12.59 -3.74
C PRO A 161 -1.71 -11.20 -3.76
N VAL A 162 -0.55 -11.08 -3.13
CA VAL A 162 0.24 -9.85 -3.02
C VAL A 162 1.71 -10.11 -3.31
N THR A 163 2.44 -9.09 -3.78
CA THR A 163 3.91 -9.15 -3.87
C THR A 163 4.57 -8.96 -2.52
N LEU A 164 5.86 -9.27 -2.45
CA LEU A 164 6.70 -8.73 -1.38
C LEU A 164 6.77 -7.19 -1.50
N PRO A 165 7.06 -6.47 -0.41
CA PRO A 165 7.19 -5.02 -0.42
C PRO A 165 8.35 -4.55 -1.33
N TYR A 166 8.07 -3.60 -2.21
CA TYR A 166 9.08 -2.89 -2.98
C TYR A 166 9.47 -1.61 -2.25
N PHE A 167 10.67 -1.55 -1.70
CA PHE A 167 11.18 -0.33 -1.07
C PHE A 167 11.65 0.65 -2.15
N ILE A 168 11.21 1.90 -2.08
CA ILE A 168 11.52 2.90 -3.10
C ILE A 168 12.55 3.89 -2.52
N PRO A 169 13.82 3.81 -2.92
CA PRO A 169 14.85 4.70 -2.43
C PRO A 169 14.73 6.10 -3.04
N LEU A 170 14.95 7.14 -2.23
CA LEU A 170 15.15 8.52 -2.69
C LEU A 170 16.32 9.14 -1.92
N PRO A 171 17.57 8.85 -2.32
CA PRO A 171 18.75 9.35 -1.61
C PRO A 171 18.87 10.87 -1.76
N ILE A 172 19.23 11.55 -0.67
CA ILE A 172 19.75 12.95 -0.59
C ILE A 172 18.74 14.05 -1.00
N ILE A 173 17.83 13.78 -1.93
CA ILE A 173 16.81 14.73 -2.43
C ILE A 173 15.59 14.77 -1.51
N SER A 174 15.29 13.67 -0.82
CA SER A 174 14.19 13.58 0.13
C SER A 174 14.67 13.76 1.58
N PRO A 175 13.97 14.54 2.42
CA PRO A 175 14.26 14.67 3.85
C PRO A 175 14.11 13.35 4.64
N ILE A 176 13.66 12.28 3.98
CA ILE A 176 13.37 10.97 4.58
C ILE A 176 14.32 9.88 4.05
N GLY A 177 14.95 10.07 2.88
CA GLY A 177 15.81 9.07 2.23
C GLY A 177 15.06 7.95 1.49
N THR A 178 13.72 7.93 1.55
CA THR A 178 12.85 6.96 0.87
C THR A 178 11.48 7.56 0.58
N LEU A 179 10.77 7.02 -0.42
CA LEU A 179 9.33 7.27 -0.63
C LEU A 179 8.44 6.33 0.17
N GLY A 180 9.02 5.41 0.94
CA GLY A 180 8.31 4.30 1.57
C GLY A 180 8.55 2.99 0.83
N ALA A 181 7.69 2.03 1.13
CA ALA A 181 7.62 0.78 0.40
C ALA A 181 6.18 0.60 -0.10
N VAL A 182 6.00 -0.20 -1.15
CA VAL A 182 4.69 -0.42 -1.74
C VAL A 182 4.51 -1.91 -2.03
N ILE A 183 3.38 -2.46 -1.60
CA ILE A 183 2.92 -3.77 -2.02
C ILE A 183 2.00 -3.64 -3.23
N ARG A 184 2.24 -4.49 -4.24
CA ARG A 184 1.35 -4.59 -5.39
C ARG A 184 0.36 -5.72 -5.17
N MET A 185 -0.93 -5.38 -5.14
CA MET A 185 -2.01 -6.37 -5.19
C MET A 185 -2.02 -7.06 -6.56
N LYS A 186 -2.06 -8.41 -6.54
CA LYS A 186 -2.05 -9.27 -7.75
C LYS A 186 -3.45 -9.81 -8.10
N GLY A 187 -4.45 -9.43 -7.34
CA GLY A 187 -5.84 -9.83 -7.55
C GLY A 187 -6.79 -8.90 -6.78
N PRO A 188 -8.08 -8.93 -7.12
CA PRO A 188 -9.09 -8.12 -6.45
C PRO A 188 -9.32 -8.62 -5.01
N VAL A 189 -9.64 -7.69 -4.11
CA VAL A 189 -10.00 -8.03 -2.73
C VAL A 189 -11.45 -8.50 -2.69
N LYS A 190 -11.68 -9.70 -2.15
CA LYS A 190 -12.95 -10.43 -2.26
C LYS A 190 -14.14 -9.75 -1.59
N ASN A 191 -13.91 -8.98 -0.53
CA ASN A 191 -14.97 -8.32 0.21
C ASN A 191 -14.50 -7.02 0.88
N LYS A 192 -15.46 -6.12 1.18
CA LYS A 192 -15.19 -4.82 1.83
C LYS A 192 -14.53 -4.98 3.21
N ARG A 193 -14.79 -6.08 3.93
CA ARG A 193 -14.16 -6.36 5.23
C ARG A 193 -12.65 -6.62 5.08
N ALA A 194 -12.26 -7.50 4.17
CA ALA A 194 -10.86 -7.76 3.88
C ALA A 194 -10.14 -6.50 3.39
N LEU A 195 -10.80 -5.67 2.58
CA LEU A 195 -10.21 -4.40 2.12
C LEU A 195 -10.02 -3.42 3.29
N HIS A 196 -10.99 -3.35 4.21
CA HIS A 196 -10.89 -2.55 5.43
C HIS A 196 -9.74 -3.04 6.32
N ASP A 197 -9.70 -4.35 6.60
CA ASP A 197 -8.74 -4.96 7.51
C ASP A 197 -7.32 -4.80 6.96
N ILE A 198 -7.11 -5.02 5.65
CA ILE A 198 -5.83 -4.77 4.99
C ILE A 198 -5.46 -3.29 5.07
N GLY A 199 -6.39 -2.38 4.80
CA GLY A 199 -6.15 -0.93 4.84
C GLY A 199 -5.78 -0.41 6.23
N VAL A 200 -6.37 -0.96 7.30
CA VAL A 200 -6.06 -0.56 8.69
C VAL A 200 -4.76 -1.21 9.20
N ALA A 201 -4.44 -2.43 8.76
CA ALA A 201 -3.33 -3.21 9.31
C ALA A 201 -1.97 -2.53 9.18
N GLY A 202 -1.67 -1.91 8.03
CA GLY A 202 -0.38 -1.25 7.81
C GLY A 202 -0.15 -0.04 8.71
N PRO A 203 -1.05 0.97 8.71
CA PRO A 203 -0.97 2.12 9.62
C PRO A 203 -0.83 1.73 11.10
N LEU A 204 -1.60 0.73 11.57
CA LEU A 204 -1.48 0.25 12.94
C LEU A 204 -0.13 -0.39 13.22
N ALA A 205 0.35 -1.27 12.33
CA ALA A 205 1.65 -1.92 12.49
C ALA A 205 2.79 -0.89 12.49
N GLY A 206 2.75 0.11 11.62
CA GLY A 206 3.71 1.21 11.62
C GLY A 206 3.68 2.02 12.92
N LEU A 207 2.49 2.35 13.44
CA LEU A 207 2.32 3.11 14.69
C LEU A 207 2.87 2.38 15.92
N VAL A 208 2.72 1.05 15.97
CA VAL A 208 3.26 0.22 17.07
C VAL A 208 4.77 0.43 17.24
N PHE A 209 5.50 0.68 16.15
CA PHE A 209 6.92 0.99 16.21
C PHE A 209 7.21 2.49 16.28
N ALA A 210 6.46 3.32 15.54
CA ALA A 210 6.70 4.76 15.49
C ALA A 210 6.52 5.42 16.87
N VAL A 211 5.53 4.99 17.65
CA VAL A 211 5.25 5.58 18.97
C VAL A 211 6.40 5.34 19.97
N PRO A 212 6.85 4.09 20.24
CA PRO A 212 7.99 3.87 21.14
C PRO A 212 9.28 4.52 20.65
N ILE A 213 9.56 4.46 19.35
CA ILE A 213 10.75 5.09 18.74
C ILE A 213 10.74 6.59 18.95
N LEU A 214 9.60 7.25 18.73
CA LEU A 214 9.44 8.67 18.96
C LEU A 214 9.64 9.02 20.43
N LEU A 215 9.00 8.31 21.35
CA LEU A 215 9.11 8.58 22.79
C LEU A 215 10.55 8.40 23.29
N TYR A 216 11.22 7.34 22.85
CA TYR A 216 12.63 7.10 23.16
C TYR A 216 13.54 8.18 22.54
N GLY A 217 13.27 8.56 21.29
CA GLY A 217 13.98 9.63 20.60
C GLY A 217 13.84 10.96 21.32
N LEU A 218 12.62 11.34 21.72
CA LEU A 218 12.35 12.56 22.49
C LEU A 218 13.07 12.51 23.84
N TYR A 219 12.99 11.39 24.56
CA TYR A 219 13.65 11.23 25.85
C TYR A 219 15.18 11.39 25.78
N THR A 220 15.77 11.02 24.64
CA THR A 220 17.22 11.14 24.38
C THR A 220 17.61 12.42 23.62
N SER A 221 16.65 13.31 23.35
CA SER A 221 16.89 14.58 22.67
C SER A 221 17.15 15.70 23.68
N GLU A 222 18.02 16.64 23.32
CA GLU A 222 18.33 17.79 24.16
C GLU A 222 17.32 18.93 23.92
N VAL A 223 17.11 19.77 24.93
CA VAL A 223 16.28 20.96 24.81
C VAL A 223 17.18 22.19 24.82
N GLY A 224 17.07 23.01 23.78
CA GLY A 224 17.94 24.17 23.58
C GLY A 224 17.16 25.39 23.12
N PRO A 225 17.82 26.56 22.97
CA PRO A 225 17.19 27.78 22.48
C PRO A 225 16.73 27.63 21.02
N ILE A 226 15.64 28.28 20.65
CA ILE A 226 15.16 28.26 19.26
C ILE A 226 16.15 29.02 18.36
N THR A 227 16.83 28.29 17.49
CA THR A 227 17.80 28.87 16.55
C THR A 227 17.09 29.35 15.28
N SER A 228 17.28 30.61 14.91
CA SER A 228 16.73 31.16 13.67
C SER A 228 17.33 30.47 12.44
N GLY A 229 16.51 29.73 11.69
CA GLY A 229 16.93 29.01 10.47
C GLY A 229 16.94 27.49 10.58
N GLY A 230 16.63 26.92 11.74
CA GLY A 230 16.40 25.47 11.89
C GLY A 230 15.08 25.04 11.22
N LEU A 231 15.03 23.79 10.76
CA LEU A 231 13.79 23.17 10.28
C LEU A 231 12.86 22.96 11.49
N LEU A 232 11.79 23.75 11.59
CA LEU A 232 10.77 23.57 12.63
C LEU A 232 9.77 22.51 12.18
N GLU A 233 9.60 21.47 12.98
CA GLU A 233 8.61 20.44 12.72
C GLU A 233 7.19 20.89 13.07
N GLY A 234 6.21 20.32 12.35
CA GLY A 234 4.79 20.53 12.67
C GLY A 234 4.38 19.77 13.93
N ASN A 235 3.51 20.37 14.74
CA ASN A 235 2.94 19.71 15.93
C ASN A 235 1.58 19.07 15.62
N SER A 236 1.54 17.73 15.60
CA SER A 236 0.27 17.01 15.74
C SER A 236 -0.14 16.97 17.21
N ILE A 237 -1.43 16.73 17.49
CA ILE A 237 -1.93 16.61 18.88
C ILE A 237 -1.16 15.53 19.65
N PHE A 238 -0.93 14.38 19.01
CA PHE A 238 -0.20 13.28 19.62
C PHE A 238 1.28 13.63 19.87
N TYR A 239 1.93 14.30 18.92
CA TYR A 239 3.33 14.71 19.07
C TYR A 239 3.50 15.77 20.17
N ALA A 240 2.60 16.76 20.23
CA ALA A 240 2.55 17.74 21.31
C ALA A 240 2.34 17.08 22.68
N ALA A 241 1.40 16.14 22.77
CA ALA A 241 1.17 15.37 23.99
C ALA A 241 2.40 14.53 24.38
N SER A 242 3.09 13.95 23.41
CA SER A 242 4.33 13.20 23.64
C SER A 242 5.45 14.08 24.20
N LYS A 243 5.61 15.31 23.68
CA LYS A 243 6.56 16.29 24.24
C LYS A 243 6.20 16.70 25.67
N ILE A 244 4.93 16.96 25.95
CA ILE A 244 4.46 17.25 27.32
C ILE A 244 4.74 16.07 28.25
N MET A 245 4.48 14.84 27.80
CA MET A 245 4.70 13.65 28.61
C MET A 245 6.18 13.41 28.93
N VAL A 246 7.08 13.65 27.97
CA VAL A 246 8.52 13.42 28.12
C VAL A 246 9.21 14.55 28.90
N PHE A 247 8.87 15.81 28.60
CA PHE A 247 9.56 16.97 29.15
C PHE A 247 8.78 17.71 30.26
N GLY A 248 7.54 17.31 30.54
CA GLY A 248 6.67 17.94 31.54
C GLY A 248 6.13 19.31 31.17
N ARG A 249 6.42 19.81 29.96
CA ARG A 249 6.00 21.12 29.46
C ARG A 249 5.74 21.08 27.96
N PHE A 250 4.93 22.02 27.47
CA PHE A 250 4.73 22.20 26.05
C PHE A 250 5.96 22.86 25.42
N LEU A 251 6.48 22.26 24.34
CA LEU A 251 7.58 22.79 23.54
C LEU A 251 7.16 22.80 22.06
N PRO A 252 7.52 23.82 21.27
CA PRO A 252 8.28 25.01 21.66
C PRO A 252 7.50 25.94 22.60
N ASP A 253 8.20 26.57 23.55
CA ASP A 253 7.62 27.53 24.51
C ASP A 253 7.81 29.01 24.10
N GLY A 254 8.30 29.24 22.88
CA GLY A 254 8.62 30.55 22.33
C GLY A 254 10.08 30.97 22.55
N SER A 255 10.82 30.30 23.44
CA SER A 255 12.25 30.54 23.67
C SER A 255 13.11 29.30 23.46
N GLN A 256 12.59 28.12 23.81
CA GLN A 256 13.26 26.84 23.74
C GLN A 256 12.44 25.83 22.93
N ASP A 257 13.13 24.90 22.30
CA ASP A 257 12.52 23.73 21.65
C ASP A 257 13.44 22.51 21.76
N VAL A 258 12.91 21.36 21.36
CA VAL A 258 13.61 20.08 21.36
C VAL A 258 14.51 19.99 20.12
N TYR A 259 15.80 19.75 20.32
CA TYR A 259 16.72 19.40 19.24
C TYR A 259 16.59 17.91 18.93
N LEU A 260 15.75 17.60 17.94
CA LEU A 260 15.46 16.22 17.56
C LEU A 260 16.72 15.50 17.12
N ASN A 261 17.07 14.46 17.88
CA ASN A 261 18.06 13.51 17.42
C ASN A 261 17.50 12.64 16.26
N GLN A 262 18.38 11.88 15.62
CA GLN A 262 18.04 11.02 14.48
C GLN A 262 16.87 10.05 14.75
N VAL A 263 16.74 9.55 15.98
CA VAL A 263 15.69 8.59 16.35
C VAL A 263 14.35 9.30 16.52
N ALA A 264 14.35 10.46 17.18
CA ALA A 264 13.17 11.31 17.34
C ALA A 264 12.64 11.78 15.98
N TRP A 265 13.55 12.20 15.10
CA TRP A 265 13.22 12.58 13.73
C TRP A 265 12.58 11.43 12.95
N ALA A 266 13.15 10.22 13.00
CA ALA A 266 12.56 9.05 12.36
C ALA A 266 11.15 8.73 12.91
N GLY A 267 10.94 8.83 14.22
CA GLY A 267 9.63 8.65 14.85
C GLY A 267 8.60 9.68 14.38
N TRP A 268 8.99 10.97 14.34
CA TRP A 268 8.13 12.05 13.84
C TRP A 268 7.78 11.86 12.37
N VAL A 269 8.77 11.52 11.52
CA VAL A 269 8.54 11.20 10.11
C VAL A 269 7.62 9.99 9.96
N GLY A 270 7.78 8.96 10.80
CA GLY A 270 6.90 7.80 10.82
C GLY A 270 5.44 8.16 11.11
N LEU A 271 5.20 9.07 12.05
CA LEU A 271 3.86 9.61 12.30
C LEU A 271 3.32 10.39 11.10
N LEU A 272 4.16 11.22 10.47
CA LEU A 272 3.79 11.99 9.29
C LEU A 272 3.36 11.07 8.14
N ILE A 273 4.18 10.08 7.78
CA ILE A 273 3.88 9.14 6.70
C ILE A 273 2.60 8.37 6.99
N THR A 274 2.43 7.89 8.23
CA THR A 274 1.21 7.19 8.60
C THR A 274 -0.02 8.10 8.50
N SER A 275 0.09 9.36 8.92
CA SER A 275 -1.01 10.33 8.82
C SER A 275 -1.39 10.63 7.37
N LEU A 276 -0.39 10.72 6.47
CA LEU A 276 -0.62 10.91 5.04
C LEU A 276 -1.30 9.67 4.44
N ASN A 277 -0.84 8.46 4.77
CA ASN A 277 -1.46 7.22 4.32
C ASN A 277 -2.89 7.06 4.82
N LEU A 278 -3.24 7.63 5.98
CA LEU A 278 -4.61 7.61 6.52
C LEU A 278 -5.53 8.69 5.93
N LEU A 279 -5.05 9.55 5.02
CA LEU A 279 -5.93 10.50 4.34
C LEU A 279 -6.95 9.76 3.47
N PRO A 280 -8.22 10.22 3.42
CA PRO A 280 -9.30 9.56 2.68
C PRO A 280 -9.23 9.89 1.17
N VAL A 281 -8.07 9.65 0.52
CA VAL A 281 -7.80 10.08 -0.84
C VAL A 281 -7.16 8.97 -1.67
N GLY A 282 -7.75 8.68 -2.83
CA GLY A 282 -7.13 7.84 -3.87
C GLY A 282 -6.82 6.42 -3.40
N GLN A 283 -5.58 5.99 -3.66
CA GLN A 283 -5.05 4.65 -3.34
C GLN A 283 -4.37 4.56 -1.96
N LEU A 284 -4.45 5.63 -1.16
CA LEU A 284 -3.93 5.62 0.20
C LEU A 284 -4.78 4.71 1.09
N ASP A 285 -4.20 4.23 2.18
CA ASP A 285 -4.86 3.32 3.12
C ASP A 285 -6.18 3.88 3.65
N GLY A 286 -6.20 5.16 4.01
CA GLY A 286 -7.40 5.86 4.46
C GLY A 286 -8.47 5.94 3.36
N GLY A 287 -8.07 5.99 2.09
CA GLY A 287 -8.98 5.90 0.94
C GLY A 287 -9.68 4.55 0.88
N HIS A 288 -8.93 3.44 1.03
CA HIS A 288 -9.51 2.10 1.09
C HIS A 288 -10.46 1.93 2.30
N VAL A 289 -10.05 2.37 3.49
CA VAL A 289 -10.86 2.30 4.70
C VAL A 289 -12.16 3.12 4.53
N THR A 290 -12.05 4.36 4.07
CA THR A 290 -13.22 5.24 3.87
C THR A 290 -14.16 4.68 2.80
N PHE A 291 -13.62 4.15 1.70
CA PHE A 291 -14.42 3.50 0.66
C PHE A 291 -15.19 2.28 1.20
N THR A 292 -14.60 1.50 2.09
CA THR A 292 -15.31 0.35 2.68
C THR A 292 -16.42 0.77 3.65
N LEU A 293 -16.24 1.87 4.38
CA LEU A 293 -17.20 2.39 5.36
C LEU A 293 -18.35 3.18 4.71
N PHE A 294 -18.07 3.98 3.69
CA PHE A 294 -19.01 4.94 3.11
C PHE A 294 -19.28 4.73 1.61
N GLY A 295 -18.54 3.83 0.94
CA GLY A 295 -18.76 3.51 -0.46
C GLY A 295 -20.11 2.82 -0.65
N LYS A 296 -20.92 3.35 -1.59
CA LYS A 296 -22.24 2.81 -1.93
C LYS A 296 -22.18 1.29 -2.13
N ARG A 297 -23.22 0.62 -1.66
CA ARG A 297 -23.40 -0.83 -1.85
C ARG A 297 -23.56 -1.11 -3.32
#